data_AF-A0A7C5C812-F1
#
_entry.id   AF-A0A7C5C812-F1
#
_cell.length_a   1.000
_cell.length_b   1.000
_cell.length_c   1.000
_cell.angle_alpha   90.00
_cell.angle_beta   90.00
_cell.angle_gamma   90.00
#
_symmetry.space_group_name_H-M   'P 1'
#
loop_
_entity.id
_entity.type
_entity.pdbx_description
1 polymer ?
#
loop_
_entity_poly.entity_id
_entity_poly.type
_entity_poly.pdbx_seq_one_letter_code
_entity_poly.pdbx_strand_id
1 'polypeptide(L)'
;MKNSQQLNSSYIILCGVFKYQYSALNKKQLFEDYAPWQNRIFNGEYQNTFEYLKKTYYDNYLDNIFPETRNNKINSNNLSLNQLNHYSLKECFPNTKDKRFKELAIHTKEGDLKFSFDFIDLYLFPLNIGMFAIKTELAGENIDINQLSAFSNAIRFLNTELHFSDKQHVLFKDLIQKEILNPIGISQESWINYNPQLKSYINIDLKSPISKEKLDYLLYDIGNLSPLGSSEGIGMFSPTPEYFAQQMKNHKIAIFNNWSALILYDTFTRISSNFPDRFNSCEIDYFNIYVYSLFKKFYMYFTNTELSNITTISKETKVLRNKFIEFINDYHHSHISYNFLPD
;
A
#
# COMPACT_ATOMS: atom_id res chain seq x y z
N MET A 1 30.04 8.87 -5.64
CA MET A 1 30.14 8.90 -4.16
C MET A 1 29.05 8.00 -3.61
N LYS A 2 29.35 7.06 -2.71
CA LYS A 2 28.28 6.31 -2.01
C LYS A 2 27.58 7.29 -1.06
N ASN A 3 26.29 7.53 -1.27
CA ASN A 3 25.48 8.31 -0.33
C ASN A 3 25.32 7.44 0.93
N SER A 4 26.11 7.70 1.98
CA SER A 4 26.09 6.90 3.23
C SER A 4 25.09 7.45 4.24
N GLN A 5 23.88 7.80 3.78
CA GLN A 5 22.83 8.28 4.68
C GLN A 5 22.27 7.11 5.47
N GLN A 6 22.45 7.16 6.79
CA GLN A 6 21.87 6.23 7.74
C GLN A 6 20.39 6.55 7.97
N LEU A 7 19.61 5.50 8.21
CA LEU A 7 18.18 5.58 8.46
C LEU A 7 17.89 5.41 9.96
N ASN A 8 16.97 6.21 10.50
CA ASN A 8 16.35 5.93 11.80
C ASN A 8 15.35 4.77 11.66
N SER A 9 14.55 4.82 10.60
CA SER A 9 13.59 3.78 10.24
C SER A 9 13.28 3.84 8.74
N SER A 10 12.88 2.70 8.18
CA SER A 10 12.30 2.64 6.86
C SER A 10 11.43 1.39 6.71
N TYR A 11 10.40 1.50 5.89
CA TYR A 11 9.55 0.37 5.53
C TYR A 11 8.94 0.56 4.15
N ILE A 12 8.55 -0.55 3.54
CA ILE A 12 7.85 -0.56 2.25
C ILE A 12 6.58 -1.40 2.40
N ILE A 13 5.42 -0.83 2.10
CA ILE A 13 4.16 -1.58 2.01
C ILE A 13 3.87 -1.82 0.54
N LEU A 14 3.82 -3.10 0.17
CA LEU A 14 3.58 -3.56 -1.19
C LEU A 14 2.10 -3.91 -1.34
N CYS A 15 1.45 -3.31 -2.33
CA CYS A 15 0.03 -3.52 -2.57
C CYS A 15 -0.20 -4.20 -3.91
N GLY A 16 -1.11 -5.19 -3.91
CA GLY A 16 -1.65 -5.79 -5.11
C GLY A 16 -3.17 -5.82 -5.10
N VAL A 17 -3.76 -5.88 -6.29
CA VAL A 17 -5.22 -5.82 -6.50
C VAL A 17 -5.73 -7.08 -7.20
N PHE A 18 -6.88 -7.58 -6.77
CA PHE A 18 -7.52 -8.74 -7.36
C PHE A 18 -9.03 -8.52 -7.48
N LYS A 19 -9.67 -9.26 -8.39
CA LYS A 19 -11.13 -9.37 -8.39
C LYS A 19 -11.52 -10.58 -7.55
N TYR A 20 -12.63 -10.48 -6.84
CA TYR A 20 -13.19 -11.61 -6.10
C TYR A 20 -14.70 -11.69 -6.28
N GLN A 21 -15.30 -12.82 -5.94
CA GLN A 21 -16.76 -12.92 -5.83
C GLN A 21 -17.08 -13.22 -4.38
N TYR A 22 -17.90 -12.38 -3.75
CA TYR A 22 -18.25 -12.52 -2.34
C TYR A 22 -18.83 -13.91 -2.00
N SER A 23 -19.62 -14.50 -2.90
CA SER A 23 -20.21 -15.84 -2.75
C SER A 23 -19.18 -16.97 -2.86
N ALA A 24 -18.05 -16.72 -3.51
CA ALA A 24 -16.98 -17.71 -3.71
C ALA A 24 -15.91 -17.66 -2.62
N LEU A 25 -15.97 -16.69 -1.70
CA LEU A 25 -15.01 -16.57 -0.62
C LEU A 25 -15.09 -17.78 0.33
N ASN A 26 -13.93 -18.35 0.66
CA ASN A 26 -13.83 -19.33 1.73
C ASN A 26 -13.84 -18.62 3.09
N LYS A 27 -15.04 -18.23 3.55
CA LYS A 27 -15.22 -17.46 4.79
C LYS A 27 -14.70 -18.19 6.03
N LYS A 28 -14.82 -19.52 6.05
CA LYS A 28 -14.34 -20.34 7.16
C LYS A 28 -12.82 -20.15 7.33
N GLN A 29 -12.06 -20.42 6.27
CA GLN A 29 -10.61 -20.28 6.29
C GLN A 29 -10.18 -18.82 6.50
N LEU A 30 -10.88 -17.85 5.90
CA LEU A 30 -10.63 -16.44 6.13
C LEU A 30 -10.66 -16.10 7.64
N PHE A 31 -11.69 -16.52 8.37
CA PHE A 31 -11.80 -16.23 9.81
C PHE A 31 -10.88 -17.10 10.68
N GLU A 32 -10.45 -18.26 10.18
CA GLU A 32 -9.43 -19.10 10.83
C GLU A 32 -8.04 -18.44 10.75
N ASP A 33 -7.65 -17.93 9.58
CA ASP A 33 -6.30 -17.41 9.34
C ASP A 33 -6.15 -15.91 9.63
N TYR A 34 -7.24 -15.15 9.46
CA TYR A 34 -7.23 -13.70 9.60
C TYR A 34 -8.06 -13.22 10.79
N ALA A 35 -7.67 -12.06 11.33
CA ALA A 35 -8.40 -11.34 12.36
C ALA A 35 -8.73 -9.92 11.87
N PRO A 36 -9.76 -9.26 12.42
CA PRO A 36 -10.01 -7.85 12.13
C PRO A 36 -8.75 -7.01 12.34
N TRP A 37 -8.43 -6.13 11.38
CA TRP A 37 -7.14 -5.42 11.34
C TRP A 37 -6.89 -4.56 12.60
N GLN A 38 -7.94 -4.05 13.23
CA GLN A 38 -7.86 -3.28 14.48
C GLN A 38 -7.14 -4.04 15.61
N ASN A 39 -7.14 -5.38 15.58
CA ASN A 39 -6.42 -6.20 16.56
C ASN A 39 -4.89 -6.08 16.41
N ARG A 40 -4.40 -5.65 15.24
CA ARG A 40 -2.99 -5.36 14.98
C ARG A 40 -2.55 -4.02 15.56
N ILE A 41 -3.45 -3.04 15.58
CA ILE A 41 -3.15 -1.68 16.07
C ILE A 41 -2.80 -1.75 17.55
N PHE A 42 -1.54 -1.41 17.89
CA PHE A 42 -1.04 -1.42 19.27
C PHE A 42 -1.43 -2.68 20.05
N ASN A 43 -1.34 -3.86 19.42
CA ASN A 43 -1.73 -5.15 19.99
C ASN A 43 -3.20 -5.21 20.50
N GLY A 44 -4.11 -4.49 19.84
CA GLY A 44 -5.53 -4.46 20.16
C GLY A 44 -5.98 -3.23 20.96
N GLU A 45 -5.06 -2.32 21.30
CA GLU A 45 -5.36 -1.04 21.97
C GLU A 45 -5.73 0.06 20.95
N TYR A 46 -6.71 -0.21 20.10
CA TYR A 46 -7.07 0.65 18.96
C TYR A 46 -7.99 1.83 19.29
N GLN A 47 -8.51 1.93 20.52
CA GLN A 47 -9.57 2.88 20.87
C GLN A 47 -9.13 4.33 20.70
N ASN A 48 -7.93 4.68 21.18
CA ASN A 48 -7.37 6.02 21.03
C ASN A 48 -7.16 6.38 19.55
N THR A 49 -6.72 5.41 18.75
CA THR A 49 -6.58 5.56 17.29
C THR A 49 -7.93 5.84 16.64
N PHE A 50 -8.97 5.11 17.01
CA PHE A 50 -10.31 5.29 16.45
C PHE A 50 -10.92 6.64 16.86
N GLU A 51 -10.69 7.09 18.08
CA GLU A 51 -11.10 8.43 18.51
C GLU A 51 -10.38 9.54 17.72
N TYR A 52 -9.07 9.37 17.48
CA TYR A 52 -8.32 10.27 16.62
C TYR A 52 -8.92 10.31 15.21
N LEU A 53 -9.14 9.16 14.57
CA LEU A 53 -9.70 9.08 13.22
C LEU A 53 -11.08 9.76 13.12
N LYS A 54 -11.95 9.54 14.11
CA LYS A 54 -13.28 10.18 14.19
C LYS A 54 -13.23 11.71 14.28
N LYS A 55 -12.20 12.26 14.93
CA LYS A 55 -12.03 13.71 15.08
C LYS A 55 -11.37 14.35 13.86
N THR A 56 -10.57 13.58 13.13
CA THR A 56 -9.76 14.08 12.01
C THR A 56 -10.49 14.01 10.67
N TYR A 57 -11.31 12.99 10.45
CA TYR A 57 -11.87 12.69 9.14
C TYR A 57 -13.39 12.83 9.05
N TYR A 58 -13.85 13.18 7.85
CA TYR A 58 -15.27 13.25 7.51
C TYR A 58 -15.92 11.87 7.57
N ASP A 59 -17.20 11.91 7.94
CA ASP A 59 -18.10 10.77 8.04
C ASP A 59 -18.02 9.79 6.88
N ASN A 60 -18.20 10.28 5.66
CA ASN A 60 -18.22 9.43 4.48
C ASN A 60 -16.86 8.73 4.23
N TYR A 61 -15.74 9.36 4.56
CA TYR A 61 -14.45 8.70 4.44
C TYR A 61 -14.32 7.56 5.47
N LEU A 62 -14.73 7.82 6.72
CA LEU A 62 -14.72 6.82 7.78
C LEU A 62 -15.65 5.64 7.45
N ASP A 63 -16.84 5.88 6.90
CA ASP A 63 -17.78 4.82 6.53
C ASP A 63 -17.23 3.90 5.42
N ASN A 64 -16.36 4.41 4.56
CA ASN A 64 -15.78 3.67 3.44
C ASN A 64 -14.46 2.96 3.78
N ILE A 65 -13.61 3.55 4.62
CA ILE A 65 -12.26 3.03 4.93
C ILE A 65 -12.12 2.48 6.35
N PHE A 66 -12.92 2.97 7.30
CA PHE A 66 -12.88 2.54 8.70
C PHE A 66 -14.30 2.28 9.26
N PRO A 67 -15.13 1.46 8.59
CA PRO A 67 -16.53 1.28 8.96
C PRO A 67 -16.73 0.79 10.41
N GLU A 68 -15.75 0.05 10.95
CA GLU A 68 -15.70 -0.43 12.33
C GLU A 68 -15.62 0.69 13.37
N THR A 69 -15.06 1.86 13.01
CA THR A 69 -14.97 2.99 13.94
C THR A 69 -16.36 3.44 14.37
N ARG A 70 -17.35 3.34 13.47
CA ARG A 70 -18.74 3.74 13.69
C ARG A 70 -19.61 2.57 14.10
N ASN A 71 -19.36 1.41 13.49
CA ASN A 71 -20.13 0.20 13.68
C ASN A 71 -19.30 -0.79 14.50
N ASN A 72 -19.33 -0.68 15.83
CA ASN A 72 -18.75 -1.69 16.75
C ASN A 72 -19.34 -3.11 16.56
N LYS A 73 -20.27 -3.30 15.62
CA LYS A 73 -20.95 -4.54 15.27
C LYS A 73 -20.39 -5.22 14.01
N ILE A 74 -19.23 -4.83 13.48
CA ILE A 74 -18.53 -5.68 12.51
C ILE A 74 -18.13 -6.96 13.26
N ASN A 75 -19.04 -7.93 13.21
CA ASN A 75 -18.89 -9.21 13.86
C ASN A 75 -17.69 -9.88 13.21
N SER A 76 -16.74 -10.36 14.02
CA SER A 76 -15.53 -11.07 13.55
C SER A 76 -15.82 -12.26 12.64
N ASN A 77 -17.09 -12.69 12.55
CA ASN A 77 -17.54 -13.88 11.85
C ASN A 77 -18.51 -13.59 10.69
N ASN A 78 -18.78 -12.32 10.34
CA ASN A 78 -19.67 -11.97 9.23
C ASN A 78 -19.08 -10.85 8.38
N LEU A 79 -19.02 -11.08 7.06
CA LEU A 79 -18.59 -10.06 6.10
C LEU A 79 -19.76 -9.14 5.71
N SER A 80 -19.50 -7.84 5.62
CA SER A 80 -20.41 -6.85 5.04
C SER A 80 -20.31 -6.87 3.51
N LEU A 81 -21.45 -6.73 2.83
CA LEU A 81 -21.52 -6.59 1.37
C LEU A 81 -21.35 -5.14 0.90
N ASN A 82 -21.67 -4.19 1.78
CA ASN A 82 -21.81 -2.77 1.45
C ASN A 82 -20.70 -1.90 2.06
N GLN A 83 -19.85 -2.50 2.89
CA GLN A 83 -18.74 -1.81 3.55
C GLN A 83 -17.44 -2.58 3.32
N LEU A 84 -16.32 -1.89 3.45
CA LEU A 84 -15.01 -2.51 3.47
C LEU A 84 -14.93 -3.54 4.60
N ASN A 85 -14.38 -4.71 4.28
CA ASN A 85 -13.93 -5.65 5.30
C ASN A 85 -12.40 -5.69 5.28
N HIS A 86 -11.77 -5.25 6.38
CA HIS A 86 -10.32 -5.15 6.50
C HIS A 86 -9.81 -6.11 7.57
N TYR A 87 -8.96 -7.04 7.14
CA TYR A 87 -8.41 -8.09 7.97
C TYR A 87 -6.89 -8.12 7.90
N SER A 88 -6.26 -8.67 8.94
CA SER A 88 -4.82 -8.91 9.02
C SER A 88 -4.54 -10.39 9.29
N LEU A 89 -3.52 -10.93 8.64
CA LEU A 89 -3.09 -12.32 8.81
C LEU A 89 -2.54 -12.52 10.23
N LYS A 90 -3.11 -13.47 10.98
CA LYS A 90 -2.77 -13.71 12.40
C LYS A 90 -1.30 -14.09 12.61
N GLU A 91 -0.72 -14.79 11.64
CA GLU A 91 0.68 -15.23 11.69
C GLU A 91 1.70 -14.11 11.56
N CYS A 92 1.28 -12.89 11.19
CA CYS A 92 2.16 -11.73 11.23
C CYS A 92 2.14 -11.03 12.59
N PHE A 93 1.20 -11.37 13.49
CA PHE A 93 1.04 -10.68 14.77
C PHE A 93 2.26 -10.87 15.68
N PRO A 94 2.66 -9.87 16.48
CA PRO A 94 3.88 -9.93 17.28
C PRO A 94 3.96 -11.15 18.23
N ASN A 95 2.82 -11.66 18.68
CA ASN A 95 2.73 -12.75 19.65
C ASN A 95 2.61 -14.15 19.02
N THR A 96 2.69 -14.27 17.70
CA THR A 96 2.62 -15.58 17.04
C THR A 96 3.90 -16.40 17.29
N LYS A 97 3.75 -17.72 17.37
CA LYS A 97 4.90 -18.65 17.41
C LYS A 97 5.48 -18.91 16.02
N ASP A 98 4.72 -18.61 14.97
CA ASP A 98 5.17 -18.76 13.60
C ASP A 98 6.17 -17.67 13.24
N LYS A 99 7.35 -18.06 12.75
CA LYS A 99 8.43 -17.16 12.36
C LYS A 99 8.65 -17.12 10.85
N ARG A 100 7.83 -17.81 10.05
CA ARG A 100 8.04 -17.97 8.61
C ARG A 100 8.18 -16.66 7.84
N PHE A 101 7.53 -15.60 8.32
CA PHE A 101 7.59 -14.27 7.73
C PHE A 101 8.58 -13.32 8.39
N LYS A 102 9.33 -13.76 9.41
CA LYS A 102 10.26 -12.89 10.15
C LYS A 102 11.71 -13.01 9.68
N GLU A 103 12.05 -14.06 8.92
CA GLU A 103 13.42 -14.35 8.50
C GLU A 103 13.47 -14.65 7.00
N LEU A 104 13.32 -13.60 6.19
CA LEU A 104 13.38 -13.66 4.72
C LEU A 104 14.63 -12.96 4.21
N ALA A 105 15.08 -13.34 3.01
CA ALA A 105 16.14 -12.63 2.30
C ALA A 105 15.85 -12.51 0.80
N ILE A 106 16.36 -11.45 0.18
CA ILE A 106 16.44 -11.32 -1.28
C ILE A 106 17.88 -11.10 -1.71
N HIS A 107 18.26 -11.67 -2.85
CA HIS A 107 19.55 -11.39 -3.46
C HIS A 107 19.49 -10.11 -4.29
N THR A 108 20.37 -9.15 -4.02
CA THR A 108 20.46 -7.88 -4.76
C THR A 108 21.89 -7.56 -5.17
N LYS A 109 22.07 -6.49 -5.95
CA LYS A 109 23.40 -5.94 -6.27
C LYS A 109 24.21 -5.51 -5.03
N GLU A 110 23.54 -5.19 -3.92
CA GLU A 110 24.19 -4.82 -2.64
C GLU A 110 24.45 -6.06 -1.76
N GLY A 111 24.22 -7.26 -2.28
CA GLY A 111 24.30 -8.53 -1.56
C GLY A 111 22.94 -9.04 -1.08
N ASP A 112 22.99 -10.02 -0.19
CA ASP A 112 21.79 -10.62 0.41
C ASP A 112 21.23 -9.67 1.47
N LEU A 113 20.04 -9.14 1.19
CA LEU A 113 19.33 -8.25 2.09
C LEU A 113 18.29 -9.04 2.87
N LYS A 114 18.46 -9.10 4.19
CA LYS A 114 17.50 -9.72 5.10
C LYS A 114 16.36 -8.77 5.41
N PHE A 115 15.15 -9.30 5.55
CA PHE A 115 13.95 -8.53 5.84
C PHE A 115 12.88 -9.41 6.47
N SER A 116 11.77 -8.78 6.87
CA SER A 116 10.59 -9.46 7.40
C SER A 116 9.32 -8.89 6.80
N PHE A 117 8.23 -9.66 6.84
CA PHE A 117 6.89 -9.11 6.77
C PHE A 117 6.40 -8.77 8.17
N ASP A 118 6.15 -7.48 8.37
CA ASP A 118 5.59 -6.97 9.62
C ASP A 118 4.09 -7.28 9.68
N PHE A 119 3.37 -7.00 8.60
CA PHE A 119 1.98 -7.39 8.45
C PHE A 119 1.60 -7.78 7.02
N ILE A 120 0.53 -8.56 6.91
CA ILE A 120 -0.19 -8.84 5.68
C ILE A 120 -1.66 -8.51 5.93
N ASP A 121 -2.16 -7.48 5.24
CA ASP A 121 -3.53 -7.01 5.35
C ASP A 121 -4.31 -7.34 4.07
N LEU A 122 -5.60 -7.62 4.25
CA LEU A 122 -6.56 -7.91 3.20
C LEU A 122 -7.70 -6.89 3.28
N TYR A 123 -7.91 -6.17 2.18
CA TYR A 123 -8.98 -5.21 1.99
C TYR A 123 -10.00 -5.79 1.01
N LEU A 124 -11.15 -6.21 1.52
CA LEU A 124 -12.27 -6.69 0.70
C LEU A 124 -13.28 -5.57 0.56
N PHE A 125 -13.08 -4.73 -0.45
CA PHE A 125 -14.00 -3.64 -0.76
C PHE A 125 -15.32 -4.17 -1.31
N PRO A 126 -16.41 -3.39 -1.20
CA PRO A 126 -17.59 -3.58 -2.02
C PRO A 126 -17.23 -3.61 -3.52
N LEU A 127 -18.18 -4.03 -4.36
CA LEU A 127 -18.01 -4.07 -5.82
C LEU A 127 -16.95 -5.08 -6.30
N ASN A 128 -16.70 -6.13 -5.53
CA ASN A 128 -15.88 -7.29 -5.93
C ASN A 128 -14.40 -6.95 -6.21
N ILE A 129 -13.87 -5.90 -5.59
CA ILE A 129 -12.45 -5.51 -5.66
C ILE A 129 -11.77 -5.84 -4.34
N GLY A 130 -10.76 -6.69 -4.42
CA GLY A 130 -9.90 -7.02 -3.29
C GLY A 130 -8.54 -6.38 -3.44
N MET A 131 -7.91 -6.05 -2.33
CA MET A 131 -6.51 -5.66 -2.29
C MET A 131 -5.80 -6.39 -1.16
N PHE A 132 -4.53 -6.71 -1.36
CA PHE A 132 -3.65 -7.13 -0.29
C PHE A 132 -2.55 -6.08 -0.09
N ALA A 133 -2.06 -5.96 1.13
CA ALA A 133 -0.95 -5.10 1.50
C ALA A 133 0.05 -5.87 2.36
N ILE A 134 1.33 -5.83 2.00
CA ILE A 134 2.41 -6.55 2.69
C ILE A 134 3.43 -5.52 3.15
N LYS A 135 3.51 -5.28 4.46
CA LYS A 135 4.53 -4.38 5.01
C LYS A 135 5.83 -5.14 5.20
N THR A 136 6.90 -4.55 4.68
CA THR A 136 8.24 -5.11 4.71
C THR A 136 9.20 -4.16 5.43
N GLU A 137 10.10 -4.73 6.23
CA GLU A 137 11.15 -4.00 6.94
C GLU A 137 12.48 -4.72 6.79
N LEU A 138 13.52 -3.99 6.38
CA LEU A 138 14.89 -4.51 6.28
C LEU A 138 15.42 -4.83 7.68
N ALA A 139 16.06 -5.98 7.82
CA ALA A 139 16.68 -6.44 9.07
C ALA A 139 18.18 -6.17 9.04
N GLY A 140 18.70 -5.50 10.08
CA GLY A 140 20.12 -5.26 10.26
C GLY A 140 20.43 -3.99 11.03
N GLU A 141 21.65 -3.91 11.57
CA GLU A 141 22.16 -2.68 12.16
C GLU A 141 22.70 -1.76 11.06
N ASN A 142 22.40 -0.45 11.15
CA ASN A 142 22.90 0.58 10.24
C ASN A 142 22.47 0.41 8.77
N ILE A 143 21.18 0.07 8.53
CA ILE A 143 20.62 0.10 7.18
C ILE A 143 20.82 1.48 6.56
N ASP A 144 21.38 1.50 5.34
CA ASP A 144 21.61 2.70 4.57
C ASP A 144 20.64 2.85 3.39
N ILE A 145 20.69 4.03 2.78
CA ILE A 145 19.83 4.37 1.64
C ILE A 145 20.10 3.53 0.38
N ASN A 146 21.33 3.03 0.20
CA ASN A 146 21.69 2.21 -0.98
C ASN A 146 21.04 0.83 -0.87
N GLN A 147 21.12 0.21 0.32
CA GLN A 147 20.44 -1.06 0.61
C GLN A 147 18.93 -0.92 0.44
N LEU A 148 18.33 0.16 0.97
CA LEU A 148 16.91 0.40 0.81
C LEU A 148 16.51 0.59 -0.67
N SER A 149 17.28 1.36 -1.44
CA SER A 149 17.02 1.57 -2.88
C SER A 149 17.14 0.27 -3.68
N ALA A 150 18.14 -0.56 -3.38
CA ALA A 150 18.28 -1.87 -4.00
C ALA A 150 17.13 -2.80 -3.64
N PHE A 151 16.73 -2.81 -2.36
CA PHE A 151 15.59 -3.59 -1.88
C PHE A 151 14.27 -3.15 -2.53
N SER A 152 13.98 -1.84 -2.55
CA SER A 152 12.74 -1.30 -3.12
C SER A 152 12.59 -1.59 -4.61
N ASN A 153 13.70 -1.58 -5.34
CA ASN A 153 13.71 -1.93 -6.76
C ASN A 153 13.42 -3.42 -6.96
N ALA A 154 14.01 -4.30 -6.15
CA ALA A 154 13.85 -5.75 -6.30
C ALA A 154 12.50 -6.29 -5.79
N ILE A 155 12.04 -5.90 -4.59
CA ILE A 155 10.94 -6.58 -3.90
C ILE A 155 9.56 -6.40 -4.57
N ARG A 156 9.37 -5.38 -5.42
CA ARG A 156 8.08 -5.11 -6.08
C ARG A 156 7.74 -6.08 -7.21
N PHE A 157 8.72 -6.82 -7.73
CA PHE A 157 8.51 -7.72 -8.86
C PHE A 157 7.94 -9.06 -8.41
N LEU A 158 6.97 -9.55 -9.17
CA LEU A 158 6.29 -10.82 -8.89
C LEU A 158 7.20 -12.06 -9.02
N ASN A 159 8.24 -11.95 -9.85
CA ASN A 159 9.22 -13.01 -10.07
C ASN A 159 10.44 -12.89 -9.14
N THR A 160 10.40 -12.01 -8.14
CA THR A 160 11.48 -11.93 -7.15
C THR A 160 11.53 -13.21 -6.33
N GLU A 161 12.71 -13.82 -6.23
CA GLU A 161 12.96 -14.99 -5.40
C GLU A 161 13.12 -14.56 -3.94
N LEU A 162 12.31 -15.16 -3.08
CA LEU A 162 12.38 -14.99 -1.63
C LEU A 162 13.07 -16.21 -1.03
N HIS A 163 14.14 -15.97 -0.29
CA HIS A 163 14.91 -17.02 0.37
C HIS A 163 14.50 -17.13 1.84
N PHE A 164 14.14 -18.34 2.25
CA PHE A 164 13.83 -18.68 3.63
C PHE A 164 15.07 -19.21 4.35
N SER A 165 15.05 -19.16 5.68
CA SER A 165 16.14 -19.64 6.55
C SER A 165 16.54 -21.10 6.32
N ASP A 166 15.62 -21.91 5.81
CA ASP A 166 15.81 -23.34 5.51
C ASP A 166 16.36 -23.62 4.10
N LYS A 167 16.88 -22.59 3.41
CA LYS A 167 17.41 -22.62 2.03
C LYS A 167 16.37 -22.95 0.95
N GLN A 168 15.08 -22.94 1.28
CA GLN A 168 14.04 -22.92 0.25
C GLN A 168 13.98 -21.53 -0.40
N HIS A 169 13.70 -21.51 -1.70
CA HIS A 169 13.37 -20.29 -2.41
C HIS A 169 11.99 -20.44 -3.05
N VAL A 170 11.22 -19.36 -3.02
CA VAL A 170 9.88 -19.28 -3.60
C VAL A 170 9.76 -17.97 -4.35
N LEU A 171 9.14 -17.98 -5.54
CA LEU A 171 8.81 -16.74 -6.23
C LEU A 171 7.75 -15.98 -5.44
N PHE A 172 7.88 -14.66 -5.38
CA PHE A 172 7.00 -13.85 -4.56
C PHE A 172 5.52 -14.00 -4.93
N LYS A 173 5.19 -14.10 -6.22
CA LYS A 173 3.83 -14.40 -6.68
C LYS A 173 3.26 -15.71 -6.14
N ASP A 174 4.09 -16.75 -6.02
CA ASP A 174 3.65 -18.07 -5.57
C ASP A 174 3.38 -18.04 -4.07
N LEU A 175 4.18 -17.29 -3.31
CA LEU A 175 3.92 -17.02 -1.90
C LEU A 175 2.60 -16.27 -1.70
N ILE A 176 2.37 -15.19 -2.47
CA ILE A 176 1.12 -14.42 -2.41
C ILE A 176 -0.08 -15.31 -2.78
N GLN A 177 0.04 -16.08 -3.85
CA GLN A 177 -1.02 -16.98 -4.29
C GLN A 177 -1.34 -18.03 -3.22
N LYS A 178 -0.31 -18.67 -2.64
CA LYS A 178 -0.47 -19.75 -1.68
C LYS A 178 -0.93 -19.28 -0.30
N GLU A 179 -0.35 -18.21 0.22
CA GLU A 179 -0.52 -17.80 1.63
C GLU A 179 -1.56 -16.68 1.80
N ILE A 180 -1.91 -15.95 0.75
CA ILE A 180 -2.84 -14.82 0.83
C ILE A 180 -4.15 -15.10 0.08
N LEU A 181 -4.06 -15.52 -1.18
CA LEU A 181 -5.22 -15.59 -2.08
C LEU A 181 -5.94 -16.95 -2.08
N ASN A 182 -5.20 -18.06 -2.10
CA ASN A 182 -5.78 -19.41 -2.03
C ASN A 182 -6.61 -19.63 -0.76
N PRO A 183 -6.17 -19.21 0.46
CA PRO A 183 -6.93 -19.43 1.68
C PRO A 183 -8.32 -18.80 1.63
N ILE A 184 -8.46 -17.66 0.96
CA ILE A 184 -9.75 -16.95 0.81
C ILE A 184 -10.57 -17.43 -0.40
N GLY A 185 -10.13 -18.46 -1.12
CA GLY A 185 -10.85 -19.06 -2.26
C GLY A 185 -10.53 -18.44 -3.62
N ILE A 186 -9.46 -17.65 -3.74
CA ILE A 186 -9.01 -17.06 -5.00
C ILE A 186 -7.89 -17.92 -5.57
N SER A 187 -8.24 -18.97 -6.30
CA SER A 187 -7.28 -19.95 -6.85
C SER A 187 -6.73 -19.59 -8.23
N GLN A 188 -7.33 -18.62 -8.92
CA GLN A 188 -6.89 -18.20 -10.24
C GLN A 188 -5.82 -17.11 -10.14
N GLU A 189 -4.76 -17.24 -10.93
CA GLU A 189 -3.67 -16.26 -11.03
C GLU A 189 -4.05 -15.00 -11.85
N SER A 190 -5.33 -14.75 -12.12
CA SER A 190 -5.78 -13.61 -12.92
C SER A 190 -5.40 -12.26 -12.31
N TRP A 191 -5.15 -12.21 -10.99
CA TRP A 191 -4.64 -11.04 -10.30
C TRP A 191 -3.26 -10.59 -10.82
N ILE A 192 -2.42 -11.49 -11.31
CA ILE A 192 -1.10 -11.16 -11.87
C ILE A 192 -1.24 -10.16 -13.02
N ASN A 193 -2.28 -10.30 -13.84
CA ASN A 193 -2.54 -9.40 -14.98
C ASN A 193 -2.81 -7.95 -14.55
N TYR A 194 -3.36 -7.75 -13.35
CA TYR A 194 -3.62 -6.42 -12.80
C TYR A 194 -2.40 -5.84 -12.08
N ASN A 195 -1.38 -6.67 -11.83
CA ASN A 195 -0.20 -6.32 -11.05
C ASN A 195 1.08 -6.72 -11.80
N PRO A 196 1.40 -6.10 -12.95
CA PRO A 196 2.68 -6.33 -13.62
C PRO A 196 3.88 -6.09 -12.67
N GLN A 197 3.68 -5.19 -11.71
CA GLN A 197 4.50 -4.97 -10.54
C GLN A 197 3.60 -4.50 -9.40
N LEU A 198 3.98 -4.85 -8.17
CA LEU A 198 3.29 -4.39 -6.97
C LEU A 198 3.46 -2.88 -6.81
N LYS A 199 2.39 -2.23 -6.34
CA LYS A 199 2.41 -0.81 -6.00
C LYS A 199 3.16 -0.65 -4.68
N SER A 200 3.91 0.43 -4.50
CA SER A 200 4.79 0.57 -3.33
C SER A 200 4.50 1.86 -2.56
N TYR A 201 4.22 1.72 -1.26
CA TYR A 201 4.21 2.81 -0.30
C TYR A 201 5.51 2.77 0.49
N ILE A 202 6.42 3.71 0.24
CA ILE A 202 7.78 3.73 0.78
C ILE A 202 7.88 4.86 1.80
N ASN A 203 8.31 4.54 3.01
CA ASN A 203 8.53 5.51 4.07
C ASN A 203 9.96 5.42 4.58
N ILE A 204 10.62 6.57 4.70
CA ILE A 204 12.04 6.69 5.05
C ILE A 204 12.17 7.82 6.06
N ASP A 205 12.73 7.52 7.23
CA ASP A 205 13.20 8.54 8.16
C ASP A 205 14.72 8.56 8.21
N LEU A 206 15.31 9.66 7.75
CA LEU A 206 16.75 9.87 7.78
C LEU A 206 17.21 10.25 9.19
N LYS A 207 18.35 9.71 9.60
CA LYS A 207 19.00 10.02 10.88
C LYS A 207 19.53 11.46 10.94
N SER A 208 19.99 11.96 9.80
CA SER A 208 20.55 13.30 9.67
C SER A 208 19.78 14.09 8.63
N PRO A 209 19.46 15.38 8.89
CA PRO A 209 18.82 16.23 7.89
C PRO A 209 19.77 16.46 6.72
N ILE A 210 19.19 16.58 5.53
CA ILE A 210 19.88 16.92 4.28
C ILE A 210 19.29 18.21 3.70
N SER A 211 20.02 18.85 2.77
CA SER A 211 19.48 20.05 2.10
C SER A 211 18.22 19.71 1.31
N LYS A 212 17.33 20.68 1.14
CA LYS A 212 16.08 20.51 0.39
C LYS A 212 16.31 20.02 -1.04
N GLU A 213 17.36 20.51 -1.68
CA GLU A 213 17.78 20.07 -3.01
C GLU A 213 18.17 18.58 -3.03
N LYS A 214 19.03 18.15 -2.09
CA LYS A 214 19.40 16.73 -1.97
C LYS A 214 18.23 15.84 -1.61
N LEU A 215 17.30 16.34 -0.80
CA LEU A 215 16.05 15.66 -0.47
C LEU A 215 15.20 15.47 -1.73
N ASP A 216 15.08 16.49 -2.56
CA ASP A 216 14.32 16.45 -3.81
C ASP A 216 14.94 15.43 -4.80
N TYR A 217 16.27 15.41 -4.94
CA TYR A 217 16.96 14.39 -5.75
C TYR A 217 16.73 12.97 -5.22
N LEU A 218 16.95 12.77 -3.92
CA LEU A 218 16.75 11.46 -3.31
C LEU A 218 15.30 10.97 -3.42
N LEU A 219 14.35 11.88 -3.21
CA LEU A 219 12.92 11.61 -3.32
C LEU A 219 12.54 11.23 -4.75
N TYR A 220 13.11 11.90 -5.75
CA TYR A 220 12.92 11.55 -7.15
C TYR A 220 13.50 10.16 -7.47
N ASP A 221 14.74 9.90 -7.08
CA ASP A 221 15.42 8.64 -7.40
C ASP A 221 14.68 7.44 -6.80
N ILE A 222 14.32 7.51 -5.51
CA ILE A 222 13.58 6.43 -4.84
C ILE A 222 12.16 6.33 -5.37
N GLY A 223 11.47 7.46 -5.56
CA GLY A 223 10.11 7.48 -6.07
C GLY A 223 10.00 6.85 -7.45
N ASN A 224 10.92 7.18 -8.36
CA ASN A 224 10.97 6.59 -9.69
C ASN A 224 11.71 5.24 -9.74
N LEU A 225 12.21 4.76 -8.60
CA LEU A 225 13.05 3.56 -8.49
C LEU A 225 14.27 3.58 -9.43
N SER A 226 14.77 4.78 -9.70
CA SER A 226 15.97 5.02 -10.49
C SER A 226 17.22 4.75 -9.65
N PRO A 227 18.37 4.46 -10.28
CA PRO A 227 19.63 4.40 -9.56
C PRO A 227 19.87 5.70 -8.77
N LEU A 228 20.38 5.57 -7.55
CA LEU A 228 20.71 6.74 -6.73
C LEU A 228 21.74 7.64 -7.43
N GLY A 229 21.48 8.94 -7.40
CA GLY A 229 22.24 9.97 -8.09
C GLY A 229 21.79 10.23 -9.54
N SER A 230 20.82 9.48 -10.08
CA SER A 230 20.34 9.72 -11.44
C SER A 230 19.76 11.12 -11.62
N SER A 231 18.95 11.60 -10.67
CA SER A 231 18.44 12.98 -10.70
C SER A 231 19.51 14.07 -10.53
N GLU A 232 20.71 13.71 -10.05
CA GLU A 232 21.89 14.60 -9.99
C GLU A 232 22.68 14.64 -11.31
N GLY A 233 22.20 14.00 -12.38
CA GLY A 233 22.91 13.94 -13.66
C GLY A 233 23.75 12.68 -13.87
N ILE A 234 23.69 11.70 -12.95
CA ILE A 234 24.59 10.54 -12.98
C ILE A 234 23.97 9.39 -13.78
N GLY A 235 24.67 9.02 -14.86
CA GLY A 235 24.39 7.81 -15.65
C GLY A 235 23.29 7.97 -16.69
N MET A 236 23.02 6.88 -17.42
CA MET A 236 22.10 6.87 -18.57
C MET A 236 20.63 7.12 -18.20
N PHE A 237 20.26 6.88 -16.93
CA PHE A 237 18.90 7.06 -16.43
C PHE A 237 18.65 8.46 -15.83
N SER A 238 19.58 9.40 -16.01
CA SER A 238 19.37 10.78 -15.57
C SER A 238 18.18 11.40 -16.33
N PRO A 239 17.19 11.98 -15.62
CA PRO A 239 16.13 12.73 -16.29
C PRO A 239 16.69 14.01 -16.92
N THR A 240 15.97 14.55 -17.91
CA THR A 240 16.22 15.93 -18.32
C THR A 240 15.80 16.89 -17.19
N PRO A 241 16.43 18.07 -17.08
CA PRO A 241 16.06 19.06 -16.07
C PRO A 241 14.57 19.44 -16.11
N GLU A 242 13.99 19.54 -17.31
CA GLU A 242 12.58 19.89 -17.50
C GLU A 242 11.65 18.81 -16.97
N TYR A 243 11.97 17.53 -17.23
CA TYR A 243 11.17 16.41 -16.76
C TYR A 243 11.24 16.29 -15.23
N PHE A 244 12.44 16.39 -14.65
CA PHE A 244 12.60 16.42 -13.20
C PHE A 244 11.78 17.55 -12.56
N ALA A 245 11.92 18.78 -13.06
CA ALA A 245 11.18 19.93 -12.54
C ALA A 245 9.66 19.75 -12.66
N GLN A 246 9.17 19.20 -13.78
CA GLN A 246 7.75 18.91 -13.97
C GLN A 246 7.24 17.88 -12.95
N GLN A 247 7.97 16.78 -12.75
CA GLN A 247 7.61 15.75 -11.78
C GLN A 247 7.53 16.34 -10.37
N MET A 248 8.57 17.06 -9.96
CA MET A 248 8.66 17.66 -8.63
C MET A 248 7.65 18.78 -8.40
N LYS A 249 7.19 19.46 -9.45
CA LYS A 249 6.14 20.49 -9.36
C LYS A 249 4.75 19.90 -9.20
N ASN A 250 4.43 18.84 -9.97
CA ASN A 250 3.06 18.33 -10.08
C ASN A 250 2.74 17.21 -9.09
N HIS A 251 3.76 16.50 -8.60
CA HIS A 251 3.56 15.26 -7.85
C HIS A 251 4.15 15.30 -6.42
N LYS A 252 4.88 16.36 -6.07
CA LYS A 252 5.47 16.50 -4.74
C LYS A 252 4.48 17.14 -3.75
N ILE A 253 4.41 16.57 -2.56
CA ILE A 253 3.83 17.19 -1.36
C ILE A 253 4.98 17.59 -0.43
N ALA A 254 5.05 18.86 -0.07
CA ALA A 254 6.06 19.39 0.84
C ALA A 254 5.45 20.54 1.67
N ILE A 255 4.57 20.18 2.61
CA ILE A 255 3.85 21.15 3.46
C ILE A 255 4.74 21.64 4.61
N PHE A 256 5.57 20.76 5.16
CA PHE A 256 6.46 21.06 6.27
C PHE A 256 7.93 20.89 5.86
N ASN A 257 8.84 21.52 6.60
CA ASN A 257 10.27 21.51 6.27
C ASN A 257 10.98 20.18 6.57
N ASN A 258 10.37 19.31 7.39
CA ASN A 258 11.00 18.09 7.89
C ASN A 258 10.58 16.82 7.15
N TRP A 259 9.72 16.92 6.14
CA TRP A 259 9.39 15.80 5.25
C TRP A 259 8.87 16.27 3.90
N SER A 260 9.07 15.44 2.89
CA SER A 260 8.46 15.58 1.57
C SER A 260 7.98 14.21 1.09
N ALA A 261 6.97 14.19 0.24
CA ALA A 261 6.51 12.99 -0.43
C ALA A 261 6.35 13.22 -1.94
N LEU A 262 6.55 12.16 -2.72
CA LEU A 262 6.36 12.13 -4.17
C LEU A 262 5.35 11.05 -4.52
N ILE A 263 4.31 11.45 -5.25
CA ILE A 263 3.17 10.60 -5.57
C ILE A 263 3.17 10.30 -7.06
N LEU A 264 3.61 9.11 -7.42
CA LEU A 264 3.63 8.64 -8.79
C LEU A 264 2.57 7.57 -9.02
N TYR A 265 2.47 7.10 -10.26
CA TYR A 265 1.46 6.13 -10.67
C TYR A 265 1.56 4.80 -9.89
N ASP A 266 2.77 4.32 -9.63
CA ASP A 266 3.04 3.03 -8.98
C ASP A 266 3.69 3.13 -7.59
N THR A 267 4.09 4.33 -7.18
CA THR A 267 4.83 4.54 -5.94
C THR A 267 4.32 5.77 -5.22
N PHE A 268 4.22 5.66 -3.90
CA PHE A 268 4.15 6.78 -2.99
C PHE A 268 5.42 6.72 -2.16
N THR A 269 6.28 7.74 -2.24
CA THR A 269 7.53 7.76 -1.47
C THR A 269 7.53 8.96 -0.56
N ARG A 270 7.80 8.76 0.72
CA ARG A 270 7.93 9.82 1.72
C ARG A 270 9.28 9.73 2.39
N ILE A 271 9.97 10.85 2.46
CA ILE A 271 11.27 10.98 3.12
C ILE A 271 11.14 12.08 4.17
N SER A 272 11.48 11.75 5.40
CA SER A 272 11.57 12.68 6.52
C SER A 272 12.96 12.67 7.15
N SER A 273 13.18 13.58 8.10
CA SER A 273 14.39 13.57 8.93
C SER A 273 14.01 13.77 10.38
N ASN A 274 14.41 12.82 11.23
CA ASN A 274 14.12 12.81 12.67
C ASN A 274 12.64 13.07 12.98
N PHE A 275 11.73 12.38 12.29
CA PHE A 275 10.31 12.58 12.45
C PHE A 275 9.73 11.70 13.59
N PRO A 276 9.19 12.29 14.66
CA PRO A 276 8.60 11.53 15.76
C PRO A 276 7.17 11.08 15.41
N ASP A 277 7.02 9.96 14.72
CA ASP A 277 5.70 9.39 14.39
C ASP A 277 5.08 8.64 15.58
N ARG A 278 4.65 9.38 16.61
CA ARG A 278 4.12 8.77 17.86
C ARG A 278 2.85 7.95 17.67
N PHE A 279 2.07 8.22 16.63
CA PHE A 279 0.79 7.56 16.38
C PHE A 279 0.84 6.60 15.20
N ASN A 280 2.03 6.32 14.66
CA ASN A 280 2.19 5.59 13.40
C ASN A 280 1.27 6.16 12.31
N SER A 281 1.08 7.49 12.27
CA SER A 281 0.16 8.16 11.36
C SER A 281 0.48 7.85 9.90
N CYS A 282 1.74 7.63 9.55
CA CYS A 282 2.06 7.27 8.18
C CYS A 282 1.45 5.90 7.78
N GLU A 283 1.42 4.94 8.69
CA GLU A 283 0.89 3.59 8.46
C GLU A 283 -0.62 3.50 8.71
N ILE A 284 -1.12 4.12 9.78
CA ILE A 284 -2.52 4.01 10.18
C ILE A 284 -3.41 4.96 9.38
N ASP A 285 -2.90 6.13 9.02
CA ASP A 285 -3.68 7.18 8.39
C ASP A 285 -3.33 7.30 6.89
N TYR A 286 -2.13 7.78 6.57
CA TYR A 286 -1.77 8.10 5.19
C TYR A 286 -1.72 6.89 4.26
N PHE A 287 -1.32 5.72 4.76
CA PHE A 287 -1.37 4.50 3.96
C PHE A 287 -2.81 4.09 3.61
N ASN A 288 -3.78 4.27 4.51
CA ASN A 288 -5.17 3.96 4.20
C ASN A 288 -5.78 4.97 3.21
N ILE A 289 -5.34 6.24 3.20
CA ILE A 289 -5.64 7.19 2.11
C ILE A 289 -5.06 6.69 0.78
N TYR A 290 -3.86 6.13 0.80
CA TYR A 290 -3.23 5.55 -0.38
C TYR A 290 -4.01 4.33 -0.91
N VAL A 291 -4.39 3.39 -0.02
CA VAL A 291 -5.24 2.23 -0.37
C VAL A 291 -6.58 2.69 -0.95
N TYR A 292 -7.23 3.69 -0.35
CA TYR A 292 -8.46 4.27 -0.87
C TYR A 292 -8.31 4.84 -2.28
N SER A 293 -7.18 5.53 -2.52
CA SER A 293 -6.87 6.11 -3.84
C SER A 293 -6.62 5.03 -4.89
N LEU A 294 -5.94 3.95 -4.51
CA LEU A 294 -5.76 2.78 -5.36
C LEU A 294 -7.10 2.12 -5.68
N PHE A 295 -7.96 1.86 -4.68
CA PHE A 295 -9.29 1.29 -4.89
C PHE A 295 -10.09 2.08 -5.94
N LYS A 296 -10.15 3.42 -5.80
CA LYS A 296 -10.82 4.28 -6.79
C LYS A 296 -10.23 4.17 -8.18
N LYS A 297 -8.90 4.19 -8.29
CA LYS A 297 -8.18 4.07 -9.55
C LYS A 297 -8.46 2.74 -10.24
N PHE A 298 -8.46 1.64 -9.50
CA PHE A 298 -8.73 0.31 -10.05
C PHE A 298 -10.19 0.11 -10.41
N TYR A 299 -11.13 0.68 -9.63
CA TYR A 299 -12.54 0.72 -10.02
C TYR A 299 -12.74 1.44 -11.35
N MET A 300 -12.12 2.62 -11.52
CA MET A 300 -12.14 3.36 -12.79
C MET A 300 -11.52 2.56 -13.93
N TYR A 301 -10.38 1.91 -13.69
CA TYR A 301 -9.72 1.05 -14.66
C TYR A 301 -10.65 -0.09 -15.13
N PHE A 302 -11.25 -0.84 -14.20
CA PHE A 302 -12.17 -1.92 -14.55
C PHE A 302 -13.40 -1.43 -15.30
N THR A 303 -13.99 -0.32 -14.85
CA THR A 303 -15.14 0.28 -15.53
C THR A 303 -14.77 0.70 -16.96
N ASN A 304 -13.60 1.31 -17.15
CA ASN A 304 -13.11 1.70 -18.48
C ASN A 304 -12.89 0.49 -19.39
N THR A 305 -12.28 -0.59 -18.87
CA THR A 305 -12.09 -1.85 -19.62
C THR A 305 -13.43 -2.50 -19.99
N GLU A 306 -14.39 -2.50 -19.08
CA GLU A 306 -15.73 -3.06 -19.34
C GLU A 306 -16.48 -2.21 -20.38
N LEU A 307 -16.39 -0.88 -20.32
CA LEU A 307 -16.98 0.01 -21.31
C LEU A 307 -16.32 -0.12 -22.69
N SER A 308 -14.99 -0.24 -22.76
CA SER A 308 -14.28 -0.39 -24.04
C SER A 308 -14.63 -1.68 -24.78
N ASN A 309 -15.07 -2.71 -24.05
CA ASN A 309 -15.50 -3.98 -24.62
C ASN A 309 -16.93 -3.95 -25.15
N ILE A 310 -17.71 -2.91 -24.85
CA ILE A 310 -19.10 -2.77 -25.28
C ILE A 310 -19.16 -1.92 -26.56
N THR A 311 -19.28 -2.56 -27.71
CA THR A 311 -19.26 -1.91 -29.04
C THR A 311 -20.59 -1.26 -29.43
N THR A 312 -21.68 -1.52 -28.70
CA THR A 312 -23.02 -0.95 -28.95
C THR A 312 -23.69 -0.57 -27.63
N ILE A 313 -24.39 0.57 -27.60
CA ILE A 313 -25.12 1.03 -26.41
C ILE A 313 -26.21 -0.01 -26.08
N SER A 314 -25.96 -0.81 -25.05
CA SER A 314 -26.84 -1.90 -24.60
C SER A 314 -27.44 -1.57 -23.23
N LYS A 315 -28.37 -2.42 -22.77
CA LYS A 315 -28.87 -2.40 -21.39
C LYS A 315 -27.74 -2.55 -20.38
N GLU A 316 -26.68 -3.32 -20.71
CA GLU A 316 -25.51 -3.49 -19.86
C GLU A 316 -24.71 -2.20 -19.73
N THR A 317 -24.52 -1.45 -20.83
CA THR A 317 -23.86 -0.13 -20.78
C THR A 317 -24.57 0.82 -19.82
N LYS A 318 -25.92 0.81 -19.83
CA LYS A 318 -26.72 1.65 -18.91
C LYS A 318 -26.54 1.23 -17.45
N VAL A 319 -26.54 -0.07 -17.16
CA VAL A 319 -26.30 -0.59 -15.80
C VAL A 319 -24.90 -0.23 -15.31
N LEU A 320 -23.88 -0.39 -16.15
CA LEU A 320 -22.50 -0.04 -15.82
C LEU A 320 -22.35 1.46 -15.55
N ARG A 321 -22.98 2.32 -16.36
CA ARG A 321 -23.03 3.77 -16.13
C ARG A 321 -23.71 4.13 -14.82
N ASN A 322 -24.83 3.50 -14.47
CA ASN A 322 -25.50 3.75 -13.20
C ASN A 322 -24.61 3.37 -12.01
N LYS A 323 -23.97 2.21 -12.05
CA LYS A 323 -23.00 1.78 -11.03
C LYS A 323 -21.84 2.76 -10.89
N PHE A 324 -21.33 3.28 -12.01
CA PHE A 324 -20.29 4.29 -11.98
C PHE A 324 -20.74 5.59 -11.32
N ILE A 325 -21.98 6.05 -11.58
CA ILE A 325 -22.54 7.24 -10.93
C ILE A 325 -22.70 7.02 -9.43
N GLU A 326 -23.24 5.87 -9.01
CA GLU A 326 -23.35 5.47 -7.60
C GLU A 326 -21.96 5.48 -6.94
N PHE A 327 -20.97 4.87 -7.59
CA PHE A 327 -19.59 4.88 -7.12
C PHE A 327 -19.02 6.29 -6.93
N ILE A 328 -19.23 7.19 -7.90
CA ILE A 328 -18.74 8.56 -7.79
C ILE A 328 -19.40 9.29 -6.62
N ASN A 329 -20.70 9.09 -6.40
CA ASN A 329 -21.42 9.71 -5.28
C ASN A 329 -20.89 9.23 -3.93
N ASP A 330 -20.61 7.93 -3.80
CA ASP A 330 -20.18 7.32 -2.55
C ASP A 330 -18.70 7.58 -2.25
N TYR A 331 -17.83 7.54 -3.27
CA TYR A 331 -16.37 7.47 -3.11
C TYR A 331 -15.59 8.71 -3.59
N HIS A 332 -16.23 9.64 -4.32
CA HIS A 332 -15.54 10.82 -4.84
C HIS A 332 -15.87 12.08 -4.04
N HIS A 333 -15.12 12.31 -2.96
CA HIS A 333 -15.42 13.39 -2.01
C HIS A 333 -15.40 14.82 -2.58
N SER A 334 -14.74 15.09 -3.72
CA SER A 334 -14.82 16.42 -4.35
C SER A 334 -16.09 16.63 -5.20
N HIS A 335 -16.88 15.58 -5.44
CA HIS A 335 -18.21 15.66 -6.07
C HIS A 335 -19.35 15.67 -5.06
N ILE A 336 -19.06 15.54 -3.76
CA ILE A 336 -20.03 15.84 -2.71
C ILE A 336 -20.22 17.36 -2.72
N SER A 337 -21.33 17.78 -3.33
CA SER A 337 -21.87 19.12 -3.16
C SER A 337 -21.83 19.46 -1.67
N TYR A 338 -21.00 20.43 -1.31
CA TYR A 338 -20.97 21.03 0.00
C TYR A 338 -22.36 21.65 0.26
N ASN A 339 -23.28 20.90 0.86
CA ASN A 339 -24.45 21.44 1.55
C ASN A 339 -24.05 22.09 2.90
N PHE A 340 -22.82 22.57 3.03
CA PHE A 340 -22.24 23.07 4.28
C PHE A 340 -21.25 24.23 4.05
N LEU A 341 -21.63 25.22 3.24
CA LEU A 341 -21.19 26.55 3.63
C LEU A 341 -21.95 26.88 4.93
N PRO A 342 -21.26 27.28 6.01
CA PRO A 342 -21.92 27.70 7.24
C PRO A 342 -22.74 28.98 6.98
N ASP A 343 -23.92 29.08 7.60
CA ASP A 343 -24.49 30.38 7.97
C ASP A 343 -23.61 31.05 9.04
#